data_AF-A0A0L8GMN7-F1
#
_entry.id   AF-A0A0L8GMN7-F1
#
_cell.length_a   1.000
_cell.length_b   1.000
_cell.length_c   1.000
_cell.angle_alpha   90.00
_cell.angle_beta   90.00
_cell.angle_gamma   90.00
#
_symmetry.space_group_name_H-M   'P 1'
#
loop_
_entity.id
_entity.type
_entity.pdbx_description
1 polymer ?
#
loop_
_entity_poly.entity_id
_entity_poly.type
_entity_poly.pdbx_seq_one_letter_code
_entity_poly.pdbx_strand_id
1 'polypeptide(L)'
;RISTVNKYMRDHGYDVDKLWRDIDDVIIKTIISAHAVLRHNYRTCFQNHTKTSACFEILGIDVMLDKKLKPLIIEVNHSPSFNVDSALDKEIKSTLVGDTLALLNFGASNRRKCTEEERKRVKDRLLGRNVKKETKEEQEQAHEKYLESLDNYETTHLGNFRRIYPSEVSKKYDPFFQSSSSLFQETIAFKARSELVR
;
A
#
# COMPACT_ATOMS: atom_id res chain seq x y z
N ARG A 1 17.54 -18.46 0.93
CA ARG A 1 16.45 -17.62 1.49
C ARG A 1 17.07 -16.38 2.12
N ILE A 2 16.34 -15.27 2.23
CA ILE A 2 16.80 -14.09 2.98
C ILE A 2 17.17 -14.45 4.42
N SER A 3 16.44 -15.38 5.05
CA SER A 3 16.77 -15.91 6.38
C SER A 3 18.16 -16.53 6.47
N THR A 4 18.66 -17.14 5.40
CA THR A 4 20.04 -17.67 5.33
C THR A 4 21.07 -16.56 5.38
N VAL A 5 20.83 -15.46 4.65
CA VAL A 5 21.70 -14.27 4.64
C VAL A 5 21.68 -13.59 6.02
N ASN A 6 20.50 -13.43 6.61
CA ASN A 6 20.34 -12.89 7.95
C ASN A 6 21.11 -13.70 9.00
N LYS A 7 21.02 -15.04 8.94
CA LYS A 7 21.77 -15.92 9.84
C LYS A 7 23.27 -15.73 9.67
N TYR A 8 23.76 -15.77 8.44
CA TYR A 8 25.17 -15.53 8.13
C TYR A 8 25.66 -14.18 8.69
N MET A 9 24.90 -13.10 8.49
CA MET A 9 25.27 -11.78 8.99
C MET A 9 25.32 -11.72 10.52
N ARG A 10 24.37 -12.35 11.22
CA ARG A 10 24.39 -12.44 12.69
C ARG A 10 25.62 -13.22 13.17
N ASP A 11 25.92 -14.34 12.53
CA ASP A 11 27.07 -15.19 12.87
C ASP A 11 28.42 -14.45 12.68
N HIS A 12 28.46 -13.42 11.83
CA HIS A 12 29.63 -12.56 11.59
C HIS A 12 29.60 -11.24 12.38
N GLY A 13 28.70 -11.11 13.36
CA GLY A 13 28.66 -9.96 14.28
C GLY A 13 28.00 -8.69 13.72
N TYR A 14 27.27 -8.79 12.62
CA TYR A 14 26.53 -7.65 12.07
C TYR A 14 25.17 -7.47 12.76
N ASP A 15 24.77 -6.21 12.98
CA ASP A 15 23.44 -5.86 13.49
C ASP A 15 22.40 -5.93 12.37
N VAL A 16 21.83 -7.14 12.21
CA VAL A 16 20.79 -7.42 11.21
C VAL A 16 19.50 -6.66 11.50
N ASP A 17 19.17 -6.41 12.76
CA ASP A 17 17.95 -5.68 13.11
C ASP A 17 18.06 -4.20 12.70
N LYS A 18 19.23 -3.59 12.87
CA LYS A 18 19.53 -2.26 12.34
C LYS A 18 19.48 -2.24 10.81
N LEU A 19 20.08 -3.24 10.16
CA LEU A 19 20.05 -3.33 8.69
C LEU A 19 18.62 -3.34 8.15
N TRP A 20 17.73 -4.15 8.73
CA TRP A 20 16.33 -4.19 8.31
C TRP A 20 15.59 -2.88 8.60
N ARG A 21 15.86 -2.22 9.73
CA ARG A 21 15.32 -0.87 10.01
C ARG A 21 15.77 0.15 8.96
N ASP A 22 17.03 0.10 8.53
CA ASP A 22 17.57 0.98 7.50
C ASP A 22 16.94 0.66 6.12
N ILE A 23 16.70 -0.61 5.80
CA ILE A 23 16.01 -1.05 4.57
C ILE A 23 14.55 -0.55 4.56
N ASP A 24 13.82 -0.75 5.66
CA ASP A 24 12.43 -0.29 5.82
C ASP A 24 12.33 1.22 5.60
N ASP A 25 13.26 1.98 6.18
CA ASP A 25 13.27 3.44 6.09
C ASP A 25 13.40 3.93 4.64
N VAL A 26 14.26 3.27 3.86
CA VAL A 26 14.45 3.59 2.45
C VAL A 26 13.23 3.15 1.62
N ILE A 27 12.63 1.98 1.89
CA ILE A 27 11.40 1.53 1.21
C ILE A 27 10.26 2.52 1.47
N ILE A 28 10.01 2.90 2.72
CA ILE A 28 8.92 3.82 3.10
C ILE A 28 9.08 5.16 2.39
N LYS A 29 10.28 5.76 2.42
CA LYS A 29 10.54 7.03 1.73
C LYS A 29 10.34 6.93 0.22
N THR A 30 10.70 5.80 -0.38
CA THR A 30 10.50 5.54 -1.80
C THR A 30 9.01 5.54 -2.14
N ILE A 31 8.17 4.84 -1.36
CA ILE A 31 6.72 4.83 -1.58
C ILE A 31 6.09 6.21 -1.33
N ILE A 32 6.50 6.92 -0.27
CA ILE A 32 6.00 8.27 0.03
C ILE A 32 6.32 9.24 -1.12
N SER A 33 7.48 9.09 -1.77
CA SER A 33 7.82 9.95 -2.91
C SER A 33 6.79 9.82 -4.06
N ALA A 34 6.23 8.63 -4.30
CA ALA A 34 5.20 8.40 -5.30
C ALA A 34 3.76 8.67 -4.81
N HIS A 35 3.56 8.81 -3.49
CA HIS A 35 2.23 8.85 -2.87
C HIS A 35 1.30 9.93 -3.43
N ALA A 36 1.79 11.14 -3.67
CA ALA A 36 0.94 12.25 -4.15
C ALA A 36 0.32 11.94 -5.52
N VAL A 37 1.10 11.38 -6.44
CA VAL A 37 0.63 10.99 -7.79
C VAL A 37 -0.33 9.81 -7.71
N LEU A 38 0.04 8.79 -6.93
CA LEU A 38 -0.81 7.61 -6.73
C LEU A 38 -2.17 7.98 -6.14
N ARG A 39 -2.18 8.83 -5.10
CA ARG A 39 -3.40 9.31 -4.44
C ARG A 39 -4.28 10.11 -5.41
N HIS A 40 -3.70 10.97 -6.23
CA HIS A 40 -4.45 11.74 -7.23
C HIS A 40 -5.08 10.83 -8.29
N ASN A 41 -4.30 9.91 -8.86
CA ASN A 41 -4.77 8.97 -9.87
C ASN A 41 -5.87 8.07 -9.30
N TYR A 42 -5.67 7.54 -8.09
CA TYR A 42 -6.65 6.70 -7.42
C TYR A 42 -7.99 7.42 -7.23
N ARG A 43 -7.98 8.67 -6.74
CA ARG A 43 -9.21 9.46 -6.56
C ARG A 43 -9.93 9.75 -7.87
N THR A 44 -9.18 9.92 -8.95
CA THR A 44 -9.74 10.17 -10.29
C THR A 44 -10.40 8.93 -10.86
N CYS A 45 -9.77 7.76 -10.70
CA CYS A 45 -10.28 6.48 -11.20
C CYS A 45 -11.40 5.88 -10.34
N PHE A 46 -11.35 6.09 -9.02
CA PHE A 46 -12.23 5.41 -8.05
C PHE A 46 -13.07 6.40 -7.22
N GLN A 47 -13.80 7.30 -7.88
CA GLN A 47 -14.56 8.37 -7.24
C GLN A 47 -15.64 7.89 -6.25
N ASN A 48 -16.16 6.67 -6.43
CA ASN A 48 -17.24 6.10 -5.62
C ASN A 48 -16.76 5.04 -4.60
N HIS A 49 -15.45 4.75 -4.52
CA HIS A 49 -14.92 3.82 -3.52
C HIS A 49 -14.72 4.54 -2.19
N THR A 50 -15.65 4.34 -1.26
CA THR A 50 -15.62 5.02 0.05
C THR A 50 -15.23 4.11 1.22
N LYS A 51 -15.17 2.79 1.01
CA LYS A 51 -14.99 1.82 2.10
C LYS A 51 -13.70 1.02 1.94
N THR A 52 -13.50 0.32 0.83
CA THR A 52 -12.32 -0.57 0.63
C THR A 52 -11.35 0.00 -0.41
N SER A 53 -10.06 -0.32 -0.25
CA SER A 53 -9.08 -0.09 -1.32
C SER A 53 -9.46 -0.94 -2.52
N ALA A 54 -9.60 -0.31 -3.69
CA ALA A 54 -9.86 -0.99 -4.95
C ALA A 54 -8.60 -1.64 -5.53
N CYS A 55 -7.43 -1.24 -5.04
CA CYS A 55 -6.13 -1.62 -5.59
C CYS A 55 -5.21 -2.17 -4.49
N PHE A 56 -4.40 -3.13 -4.89
CA PHE A 56 -3.21 -3.58 -4.17
C PHE A 56 -2.12 -3.87 -5.20
N GLU A 57 -0.86 -3.88 -4.77
CA GLU A 57 0.25 -4.13 -5.68
C GLU A 57 1.39 -4.83 -4.93
N ILE A 58 1.97 -5.84 -5.56
CA ILE A 58 3.20 -6.48 -5.08
C ILE A 58 4.36 -5.88 -5.87
N LEU A 59 5.22 -5.13 -5.18
CA LEU A 59 6.39 -4.51 -5.78
C LEU A 59 7.63 -5.37 -5.55
N GLY A 60 8.45 -5.52 -6.58
CA GLY A 60 9.82 -6.02 -6.45
C GLY A 60 10.76 -4.84 -6.21
N ILE A 61 11.41 -4.77 -5.04
CA ILE A 61 12.35 -3.68 -4.73
C ILE A 61 13.75 -4.26 -4.68
N ASP A 62 14.61 -3.74 -5.54
CA ASP A 62 16.00 -4.15 -5.63
C ASP A 62 16.85 -3.24 -4.75
N VAL A 63 17.40 -3.83 -3.68
CA VAL A 63 18.20 -3.12 -2.67
C VAL A 63 19.64 -3.63 -2.70
N MET A 64 20.57 -2.71 -2.92
CA MET A 64 22.00 -2.99 -2.83
C MET A 64 22.55 -2.48 -1.49
N LEU A 65 23.41 -3.27 -0.85
CA LEU A 65 24.12 -2.85 0.36
C LEU A 65 25.53 -2.39 0.01
N ASP A 66 25.92 -1.21 0.49
CA ASP A 66 27.29 -0.72 0.32
C ASP A 66 28.26 -1.39 1.32
N LYS A 67 29.55 -1.03 1.23
CA LYS A 67 30.60 -1.55 2.13
C LYS A 67 30.40 -1.23 3.62
N LYS A 68 29.51 -0.30 3.95
CA LYS A 68 29.11 0.09 5.32
C LYS A 68 27.73 -0.46 5.69
N LEU A 69 27.17 -1.38 4.90
CA LEU A 69 25.83 -1.94 5.05
C LEU A 69 24.72 -0.88 4.98
N LYS A 70 24.95 0.22 4.26
CA LYS A 70 23.91 1.19 3.97
C LYS A 70 23.07 0.69 2.77
N PRO A 71 21.75 0.58 2.91
CA PRO A 71 20.87 0.18 1.82
C PRO A 71 20.68 1.31 0.80
N LEU A 72 20.74 0.96 -0.48
CA LEU A 72 20.52 1.83 -1.63
C LEU A 72 19.48 1.16 -2.54
N ILE A 73 18.41 1.88 -2.89
CA ILE A 73 17.46 1.41 -3.91
C ILE A 73 18.12 1.51 -5.28
N ILE A 74 18.04 0.44 -6.04
CA ILE A 74 18.47 0.39 -7.44
C ILE A 74 17.25 0.61 -8.33
N GLU A 75 16.20 -0.18 -8.13
CA GLU A 75 14.96 -0.08 -8.91
C GLU A 75 13.74 -0.56 -8.13
N VAL A 76 12.56 -0.15 -8.61
CA VAL A 76 11.26 -0.59 -8.13
C VAL A 76 10.48 -1.15 -9.32
N ASN A 77 10.23 -2.45 -9.28
CA ASN A 77 9.54 -3.20 -10.32
C ASN A 77 8.06 -3.38 -9.96
N HIS A 78 7.19 -2.87 -10.82
CA HIS A 78 5.73 -3.03 -10.72
C HIS A 78 5.23 -4.41 -11.20
N SER A 79 6.10 -5.18 -11.86
CA SER A 79 5.81 -6.53 -12.34
C SER A 79 6.99 -7.47 -12.05
N PRO A 80 7.25 -7.82 -10.77
CA PRO A 80 8.31 -8.76 -10.44
C PRO A 80 8.05 -10.14 -11.07
N SER A 81 9.12 -10.87 -11.38
CA SER A 81 8.99 -12.20 -12.00
C SER A 81 8.39 -13.22 -11.03
N PHE A 82 7.28 -13.83 -11.43
CA PHE A 82 6.67 -14.98 -10.75
C PHE A 82 7.03 -16.34 -11.39
N ASN A 83 8.01 -16.38 -12.31
CA ASN A 83 8.48 -17.63 -12.90
C ASN A 83 9.11 -18.54 -11.84
N VAL A 84 8.91 -19.85 -11.96
CA VAL A 84 9.35 -20.83 -10.98
C VAL A 84 10.42 -21.72 -11.63
N ASP A 85 11.67 -21.29 -11.52
CA ASP A 85 12.81 -21.99 -12.13
C ASP A 85 13.49 -22.95 -11.15
N SER A 86 13.23 -22.82 -9.85
CA SER A 86 13.74 -23.71 -8.81
C SER A 86 12.67 -24.06 -7.76
N ALA A 87 12.92 -25.15 -7.00
CA ALA A 87 12.06 -25.51 -5.86
C ALA A 87 12.02 -24.41 -4.79
N LEU A 88 13.12 -23.67 -4.63
CA LEU A 88 13.21 -22.53 -3.72
C LEU A 88 12.34 -21.37 -4.20
N ASP A 89 12.35 -21.07 -5.51
CA ASP A 89 11.47 -20.04 -6.09
C ASP A 89 10.02 -20.40 -5.91
N LYS A 90 9.66 -21.68 -6.12
CA LYS A 90 8.30 -22.17 -5.92
C LYS A 90 7.83 -21.88 -4.51
N GLU A 91 8.65 -22.23 -3.52
CA GLU A 91 8.31 -22.06 -2.12
C GLU A 91 8.14 -20.58 -1.76
N ILE A 92 9.11 -19.73 -2.11
CA ILE A 92 9.08 -18.30 -1.77
C ILE A 92 7.90 -17.61 -2.47
N LYS A 93 7.74 -17.82 -3.78
CA LYS A 93 6.74 -17.11 -4.59
C LYS A 93 5.33 -17.60 -4.30
N SER A 94 5.12 -18.91 -4.11
CA SER A 94 3.79 -19.44 -3.76
C SER A 94 3.35 -18.96 -2.38
N THR A 95 4.27 -18.92 -1.40
CA THR A 95 3.99 -18.41 -0.06
C THR A 95 3.68 -16.91 -0.11
N LEU A 96 4.47 -16.12 -0.85
CA LEU A 96 4.23 -14.69 -1.05
C LEU A 96 2.82 -14.42 -1.60
N VAL A 97 2.43 -15.13 -2.67
CA VAL A 97 1.10 -14.97 -3.28
C VAL A 97 -0.01 -15.42 -2.32
N GLY A 98 0.16 -16.56 -1.65
CA GLY A 98 -0.81 -17.08 -0.68
C GLY A 98 -1.05 -16.12 0.48
N ASP A 99 0.03 -15.65 1.12
CA ASP A 99 -0.03 -14.68 2.23
C ASP A 99 -0.64 -13.35 1.74
N THR A 100 -0.35 -12.92 0.51
CA THR A 100 -0.93 -11.69 -0.07
C THR A 100 -2.46 -11.82 -0.20
N LEU A 101 -2.93 -12.93 -0.78
CA LEU A 101 -4.36 -13.15 -0.97
C LEU A 101 -5.11 -13.28 0.36
N ALA A 102 -4.48 -13.85 1.39
CA ALA A 102 -5.03 -13.92 2.74
C ALA A 102 -5.16 -12.52 3.37
N LEU A 103 -4.14 -11.68 3.22
CA LEU A 103 -4.10 -10.32 3.77
C LEU A 103 -5.15 -9.40 3.14
N LEU A 104 -5.42 -9.55 1.83
CA LEU A 104 -6.38 -8.72 1.09
C LEU A 104 -7.84 -8.90 1.50
N ASN A 105 -8.15 -9.94 2.26
CA ASN A 105 -9.49 -10.18 2.80
C ASN A 105 -10.62 -10.08 1.76
N PHE A 106 -10.46 -10.76 0.62
CA PHE A 106 -11.50 -10.76 -0.43
C PHE A 106 -12.88 -11.21 0.08
N GLY A 107 -12.91 -11.99 1.18
CA GLY A 107 -14.15 -12.42 1.84
C GLY A 107 -14.91 -11.33 2.59
N ALA A 108 -14.25 -10.28 3.07
CA ALA A 108 -14.92 -9.16 3.75
C ALA A 108 -15.70 -8.26 2.79
N SER A 109 -15.30 -8.22 1.51
CA SER A 109 -16.02 -7.52 0.46
C SER A 109 -17.22 -8.35 0.00
N ASN A 110 -18.32 -8.31 0.74
CA ASN A 110 -19.56 -8.93 0.30
C ASN A 110 -20.12 -8.16 -0.91
N ARG A 111 -19.72 -8.60 -2.10
CA ARG A 111 -20.12 -8.02 -3.39
C ARG A 111 -21.62 -7.77 -3.47
N ARG A 112 -22.45 -8.65 -2.89
CA ARG A 112 -23.91 -8.48 -2.86
C ARG A 112 -24.33 -7.26 -2.05
N LYS A 113 -23.77 -7.06 -0.85
CA LYS A 113 -24.05 -5.88 -0.01
C LYS A 113 -23.59 -4.60 -0.69
N CYS A 114 -22.41 -4.58 -1.31
CA CYS A 114 -21.93 -3.40 -2.06
C CYS A 114 -22.85 -3.05 -3.24
N THR A 115 -23.24 -4.05 -4.04
CA THR A 115 -24.15 -3.85 -5.17
C THR A 115 -25.56 -3.44 -4.73
N GLU A 116 -26.06 -3.95 -3.61
CA GLU A 116 -27.35 -3.54 -3.03
C GLU A 116 -27.31 -2.09 -2.52
N GLU A 117 -26.25 -1.70 -1.81
CA GLU A 117 -26.05 -0.30 -1.38
C GLU A 117 -25.99 0.66 -2.57
N GLU A 118 -25.27 0.28 -3.64
CA GLU A 118 -25.18 1.08 -4.86
C GLU A 118 -26.53 1.17 -5.59
N ARG A 119 -27.24 0.05 -5.76
CA ARG A 119 -28.60 0.02 -6.33
C ARG A 119 -29.56 0.88 -5.54
N LYS A 120 -29.49 0.84 -4.20
CA LYS A 120 -30.31 1.67 -3.31
C LYS A 120 -29.98 3.15 -3.50
N ARG A 121 -28.69 3.52 -3.56
CA ARG A 121 -28.24 4.90 -3.83
C ARG A 121 -28.73 5.42 -5.19
N VAL A 122 -28.65 4.60 -6.24
CA VAL A 122 -29.16 4.97 -7.58
C VAL A 122 -30.67 5.15 -7.55
N LYS A 123 -31.41 4.23 -6.92
CA LYS A 123 -32.86 4.31 -6.79
C LYS A 123 -33.31 5.54 -6.01
N ASP A 124 -32.61 5.88 -4.92
CA ASP A 124 -32.92 7.05 -4.12
C ASP A 124 -32.64 8.36 -4.88
N ARG A 125 -31.58 8.41 -5.69
CA ARG A 125 -31.31 9.54 -6.61
C ARG A 125 -32.40 9.70 -7.67
N LEU A 126 -32.83 8.61 -8.30
CA LEU A 126 -33.86 8.63 -9.35
C LEU A 126 -35.24 9.04 -8.80
N LEU A 127 -35.56 8.65 -7.57
CA LEU A 127 -36.85 8.95 -6.93
C LEU A 127 -36.90 10.33 -6.26
N GLY A 128 -35.83 11.13 -6.34
CA GLY A 128 -35.77 12.45 -5.72
C GLY A 128 -35.96 12.43 -4.20
N ARG A 129 -35.73 11.28 -3.55
CA ARG A 129 -35.86 11.17 -2.10
C ARG A 129 -34.72 11.95 -1.46
N ASN A 130 -35.06 12.90 -0.59
CA ASN A 130 -34.10 13.56 0.29
C ASN A 130 -33.57 12.53 1.30
N VAL A 131 -32.55 11.77 0.88
CA VAL A 131 -31.76 10.95 1.80
C VAL A 131 -31.07 11.92 2.75
N LYS A 132 -31.28 11.72 4.05
CA LYS A 132 -30.56 12.46 5.10
C LYS A 132 -29.07 12.31 4.78
N LYS A 133 -28.42 13.41 4.42
CA LYS A 133 -26.99 13.40 4.13
C LYS A 133 -26.30 13.09 5.46
N GLU A 134 -25.61 11.95 5.54
CA GLU A 134 -24.81 11.62 6.72
C GLU A 134 -23.93 12.81 7.07
N THR A 135 -23.86 13.12 8.36
CA THR A 135 -23.00 14.21 8.81
C THR A 135 -21.55 13.83 8.57
N LYS A 136 -20.69 14.84 8.48
CA LYS A 136 -19.24 14.61 8.33
C LYS A 136 -18.69 13.75 9.49
N GLU A 137 -19.21 13.96 10.69
CA GLU A 137 -18.85 13.20 11.89
C GLU A 137 -19.28 11.73 11.81
N GLU A 138 -20.50 11.44 11.33
CA GLU A 138 -20.97 10.06 11.14
C GLU A 138 -20.11 9.30 10.12
N GLN A 139 -19.69 9.99 9.05
CA GLN A 139 -18.80 9.43 8.03
C GLN A 139 -17.40 9.15 8.57
N GLU A 140 -16.84 10.08 9.36
CA GLU A 140 -15.53 9.91 10.01
C GLU A 140 -15.55 8.74 10.99
N GLN A 141 -16.57 8.63 11.85
CA GLN A 141 -16.70 7.51 12.78
C GLN A 141 -16.88 6.16 12.07
N ALA A 142 -17.66 6.11 10.99
CA ALA A 142 -17.80 4.90 10.20
C ALA A 142 -16.48 4.49 9.51
N HIS A 143 -15.69 5.48 9.06
CA HIS A 143 -14.38 5.26 8.48
C HIS A 143 -13.38 4.74 9.52
N GLU A 144 -13.33 5.34 10.72
CA GLU A 144 -12.45 4.90 11.81
C GLU A 144 -12.75 3.45 12.23
N LYS A 145 -14.02 3.10 12.43
CA LYS A 145 -14.42 1.72 12.75
C LYS A 145 -14.00 0.73 11.67
N TYR A 146 -14.09 1.15 10.41
CA TYR A 146 -13.64 0.32 9.29
C TYR A 146 -12.13 0.13 9.31
N LEU A 147 -11.36 1.19 9.55
CA LEU A 147 -9.90 1.12 9.67
C LEU A 147 -9.46 0.23 10.85
N GLU A 148 -10.14 0.33 12.00
CA GLU A 148 -9.88 -0.53 13.15
C GLU A 148 -10.19 -2.00 12.85
N SER A 149 -11.31 -2.29 12.17
CA SER A 149 -11.62 -3.64 11.72
C SER A 149 -10.59 -4.20 10.75
N LEU A 150 -10.07 -3.36 9.84
CA LEU A 150 -8.99 -3.75 8.94
C LEU A 150 -7.70 -4.02 9.71
N ASP A 151 -7.31 -3.14 10.63
CA ASP A 151 -6.09 -3.27 11.42
C ASP A 151 -6.04 -4.59 12.19
N ASN A 152 -7.16 -4.94 12.83
CA ASN A 152 -7.33 -6.19 13.55
C ASN A 152 -7.23 -7.42 12.61
N TYR A 153 -7.84 -7.33 11.43
CA TYR A 153 -7.78 -8.40 10.45
C TYR A 153 -6.35 -8.57 9.90
N GLU A 154 -5.71 -7.48 9.49
CA GLU A 154 -4.34 -7.50 8.96
C GLU A 154 -3.39 -8.10 9.99
N THR A 155 -3.43 -7.62 11.24
CA THR A 155 -2.57 -8.11 12.34
C THR A 155 -2.69 -9.61 12.58
N THR A 156 -3.87 -10.20 12.34
CA THR A 156 -4.11 -11.64 12.50
C THR A 156 -3.79 -12.46 11.25
N HIS A 157 -3.67 -11.84 10.07
CA HIS A 157 -3.50 -12.50 8.77
C HIS A 157 -2.23 -12.04 8.01
N LEU A 158 -1.22 -11.51 8.71
CA LEU A 158 0.04 -11.06 8.10
C LEU A 158 0.82 -12.19 7.40
N GLY A 159 0.70 -13.44 7.84
CA GLY A 159 1.56 -14.52 7.35
C GLY A 159 3.04 -14.17 7.57
N ASN A 160 3.84 -14.20 6.50
CA ASN A 160 5.25 -13.75 6.53
C ASN A 160 5.45 -12.25 6.27
N PHE A 161 4.38 -11.48 6.06
CA PHE A 161 4.49 -10.03 5.95
C PHE A 161 4.76 -9.38 7.31
N ARG A 162 5.41 -8.22 7.26
CA ARG A 162 5.54 -7.32 8.38
C ARG A 162 5.10 -5.94 7.95
N ARG A 163 4.21 -5.34 8.72
CA ARG A 163 3.84 -3.94 8.53
C ARG A 163 5.01 -3.02 8.90
N ILE A 164 5.50 -2.27 7.92
CA ILE A 164 6.56 -1.27 8.10
C ILE A 164 6.01 0.16 8.24
N TYR A 165 4.81 0.41 7.69
CA TYR A 165 4.06 1.66 7.79
C TYR A 165 2.55 1.38 7.75
N PRO A 166 1.72 2.05 8.56
CA PRO A 166 2.09 2.90 9.70
C PRO A 166 2.60 2.06 10.88
N SER A 167 3.40 2.68 11.75
CA SER A 167 4.05 2.12 12.93
C SER A 167 4.25 3.21 14.00
N GLU A 168 4.60 2.85 15.24
CA GLU A 168 4.78 3.81 16.36
C GLU A 168 5.74 4.96 16.02
N VAL A 169 6.78 4.66 15.25
CA VAL A 169 7.81 5.63 14.82
C VAL A 169 7.44 6.38 13.53
N SER A 170 6.23 6.20 12.99
CA SER A 170 5.85 6.73 11.67
C SER A 170 5.75 8.25 11.60
N LYS A 171 5.61 8.94 12.74
CA LYS A 171 5.56 10.42 12.80
C LYS A 171 6.79 11.09 12.18
N LYS A 172 7.94 10.41 12.16
CA LYS A 172 9.15 10.93 11.50
C LYS A 172 8.99 11.09 9.98
N TYR A 173 7.99 10.43 9.39
CA TYR A 173 7.74 10.48 7.96
C TYR A 173 6.75 11.56 7.52
N ASP A 174 5.99 12.14 8.44
CA ASP A 174 4.98 13.17 8.16
C ASP A 174 5.50 14.34 7.30
N PRO A 175 6.74 14.86 7.52
CA PRO A 175 7.28 15.92 6.68
C PRO A 175 7.43 15.57 5.20
N PHE A 176 7.65 14.28 4.85
CA PHE A 176 7.83 13.85 3.46
C PHE A 176 6.53 13.85 2.65
N PHE A 177 5.38 13.82 3.32
CA PHE A 177 4.08 13.96 2.64
C PHE A 177 3.78 15.40 2.19
N GLN A 178 4.43 16.40 2.80
CA GLN A 178 4.22 17.81 2.46
C GLN A 178 5.10 18.25 1.28
N SER A 179 6.37 17.83 1.27
CA SER A 179 7.37 18.21 0.26
C SER A 179 7.14 17.59 -1.12
N SER A 180 6.51 16.42 -1.18
CA SER A 180 6.20 15.74 -2.44
C SER A 180 5.22 16.53 -3.31
N SER A 181 4.31 17.30 -2.71
CA SER A 181 3.27 18.05 -3.43
C SER A 181 3.80 19.10 -4.43
N SER A 182 4.93 19.76 -4.14
CA SER A 182 5.46 20.84 -5.01
C SER A 182 6.25 20.30 -6.20
N LEU A 183 6.97 19.18 -6.05
CA LEU A 183 7.76 18.54 -7.11
C LEU A 183 6.88 18.05 -8.29
N PHE A 184 5.62 17.72 -8.02
CA PHE A 184 4.71 17.18 -9.03
C PHE A 184 4.00 18.22 -9.90
N GLN A 185 4.08 19.51 -9.56
CA GLN A 185 3.61 20.57 -10.46
C GLN A 185 4.50 20.71 -11.71
N GLU A 186 5.73 20.19 -11.67
CA GLU A 186 6.70 20.34 -12.76
C GLU A 186 6.83 19.13 -13.69
N THR A 187 6.20 18.00 -13.37
CA THR A 187 6.36 16.76 -14.16
C THR A 187 5.72 16.90 -15.54
N ILE A 188 6.41 16.42 -16.58
CA ILE A 188 5.94 16.45 -17.98
C ILE A 188 4.54 15.85 -18.13
N ALA A 189 4.23 14.77 -17.40
CA ALA A 189 2.91 14.15 -17.40
C ALA A 189 1.80 15.04 -16.80
N PHE A 190 2.13 15.90 -15.81
CA PHE A 190 1.20 16.89 -15.27
C PHE A 190 0.98 18.03 -16.26
N LYS A 191 2.04 18.53 -16.90
CA LYS A 191 1.96 19.58 -17.93
C LYS A 191 1.16 19.13 -19.15
N ALA A 192 1.43 17.92 -19.66
CA ALA A 192 0.68 17.34 -20.78
C ALA A 192 -0.81 17.15 -20.46
N ARG A 193 -1.16 16.79 -19.21
CA ARG A 193 -2.57 16.73 -18.78
C ARG A 193 -3.21 18.11 -18.65
N SER A 194 -2.46 19.13 -18.24
CA SER A 194 -2.99 20.50 -18.13
C SER A 194 -3.23 21.16 -19.49
N GLU A 195 -2.41 20.83 -20.49
CA GLU A 195 -2.55 21.36 -21.85
C GLU A 195 -3.75 20.74 -22.59
N LEU A 196 -4.12 19.50 -22.28
CA LEU A 196 -5.31 18.83 -22.83
C LEU A 196 -6.63 19.34 -22.23
N VAL A 197 -6.58 20.11 -21.15
CA VAL A 197 -7.76 20.67 -20.46
C VAL A 197 -8.03 22.12 -20.88
N ARG A 198 -7.21 22.69 -21.78
CA ARG A 198 -7.34 24.05 -22.31
C ARG A 198 -7.92 24.05 -23.71
#